data_AF-A0AAU7XJZ5-F1
#
_entry.id   AF-A0AAU7XJZ5-F1
#
_cell.length_a   1.000
_cell.length_b   1.000
_cell.length_c   1.000
_cell.angle_alpha   90.00
_cell.angle_beta   90.00
_cell.angle_gamma   90.00
#
_symmetry.space_group_name_H-M   'P 1'
#
loop_
_entity.id
_entity.type
_entity.pdbx_description
1 polymer ?
#
loop_
_entity_poly.entity_id
_entity_poly.type
_entity_poly.pdbx_seq_one_letter_code
_entity_poly.pdbx_strand_id
1 'polypeptide(L)'
;MRHIQLKASYVGGKTASQKVHTRLFGKPSGCVIWIYFNEDTLELGPFLFFGSLPGEKLPSLDELKVAKHTKGDQGGFKAERPNIRVLPKGWFKNISSIDEVYEALFGAPLNCLHNTRV
;
A
#
# COMPACT_ATOMS: atom_id res chain seq x y z
N MET A 1 3.73 -14.13 8.74
CA MET A 1 3.75 -12.75 9.31
C MET A 1 3.75 -11.75 8.16
N ARG A 2 2.83 -10.77 8.15
CA ARG A 2 2.77 -9.70 7.14
C ARG A 2 3.38 -8.41 7.69
N HIS A 3 4.19 -7.72 6.89
CA HIS A 3 4.71 -6.39 7.22
C HIS A 3 3.90 -5.36 6.44
N ILE A 4 3.05 -4.61 7.13
CA ILE A 4 2.07 -3.73 6.47
C ILE A 4 2.42 -2.28 6.77
N GLN A 5 2.53 -1.47 5.72
CA GLN A 5 2.46 -0.03 5.86
C GLN A 5 1.02 0.42 5.57
N LEU A 6 0.29 0.82 6.62
CA LEU A 6 -1.10 1.25 6.51
C LEU A 6 -1.20 2.75 6.24
N LYS A 7 -2.12 3.14 5.37
CA LYS A 7 -2.45 4.51 4.99
C LYS A 7 -3.97 4.68 4.90
N ALA A 8 -4.43 5.89 5.14
CA ALA A 8 -5.83 6.25 5.00
C ALA A 8 -5.98 7.60 4.29
N SER A 9 -7.08 7.79 3.57
CA SER A 9 -7.50 9.08 3.02
C SER A 9 -9.03 9.12 2.94
N TYR A 10 -9.63 10.29 3.03
CA TYR A 10 -11.06 10.40 2.82
C TYR A 10 -11.40 10.41 1.32
N VAL A 11 -12.62 10.02 0.96
CA VAL A 11 -13.13 10.09 -0.42
C VAL A 11 -13.23 11.56 -0.85
N GLY A 12 -12.61 11.90 -1.97
CA GLY A 12 -12.46 13.30 -2.42
C GLY A 12 -11.12 13.95 -2.02
N GLY A 13 -10.30 13.26 -1.21
CA GLY A 13 -8.94 13.70 -0.89
C GLY A 13 -8.05 13.84 -2.13
N LYS A 14 -7.22 14.89 -2.14
CA LYS A 14 -6.31 15.21 -3.28
C LYS A 14 -5.04 14.37 -3.34
N THR A 15 -4.87 13.42 -2.41
CA THR A 15 -3.66 12.60 -2.35
C THR A 15 -3.61 11.65 -3.54
N ALA A 16 -2.63 11.84 -4.43
CA ALA A 16 -2.43 11.01 -5.62
C ALA A 16 -1.28 10.00 -5.49
N SER A 17 -0.60 9.96 -4.34
CA SER A 17 0.56 9.09 -4.09
C SER A 17 0.81 8.89 -2.61
N GLN A 18 1.48 7.80 -2.25
CA GLN A 18 1.90 7.49 -0.88
C GLN A 18 3.42 7.49 -0.73
N LYS A 19 3.90 7.97 0.42
CA LYS A 19 5.31 7.87 0.81
C LYS A 19 5.55 6.52 1.47
N VAL A 20 6.34 5.66 0.84
CA VAL A 20 6.62 4.28 1.28
C VAL A 20 8.06 4.16 1.73
N HIS A 21 8.30 3.52 2.87
CA HIS A 21 9.65 3.33 3.39
C HIS A 21 10.35 2.17 2.67
N THR A 22 11.58 2.38 2.20
CA THR A 22 12.34 1.37 1.43
C THR A 22 12.60 0.10 2.21
N ARG A 23 12.78 0.16 3.54
CA ARG A 23 12.90 -1.03 4.41
C ARG A 23 11.73 -2.01 4.28
N LEU A 24 10.54 -1.59 3.83
CA LEU A 24 9.42 -2.49 3.59
C LEU A 24 9.73 -3.53 2.48
N PHE A 25 10.54 -3.15 1.49
CA PHE A 25 10.98 -4.03 0.40
C PHE A 25 11.81 -5.22 0.89
N GLY A 26 12.70 -4.97 1.86
CA GLY A 26 13.56 -6.01 2.44
C GLY A 26 12.84 -6.96 3.39
N LYS A 27 11.55 -6.72 3.69
CA LYS A 27 10.77 -7.55 4.60
C LYS A 27 10.00 -8.62 3.82
N PRO A 28 10.00 -9.88 4.28
CA PRO A 28 9.17 -10.91 3.67
C PRO A 28 7.70 -10.50 3.79
N SER A 29 6.95 -10.69 2.70
CA SER A 29 5.52 -10.39 2.63
C SER A 29 5.18 -8.92 2.91
N GLY A 30 6.10 -7.98 2.64
CA GLY A 30 5.83 -6.55 2.73
C GLY A 30 4.68 -6.12 1.82
N CYS A 31 3.81 -5.21 2.29
CA CYS A 31 2.77 -4.59 1.46
C CYS A 31 2.34 -3.22 1.99
N VAL A 32 1.67 -2.46 1.14
CA VAL A 32 1.03 -1.19 1.46
C VAL A 32 -0.46 -1.34 1.26
N ILE A 33 -1.24 -0.94 2.27
CA ILE A 33 -2.69 -0.81 2.17
C ILE A 33 -3.02 0.67 2.33
N TRP A 34 -3.78 1.19 1.37
CA TRP A 34 -4.30 2.54 1.41
C TRP A 34 -5.82 2.50 1.36
N ILE A 35 -6.42 2.78 2.52
CA ILE A 35 -7.85 2.71 2.78
C ILE A 35 -8.47 4.07 2.45
N TYR A 36 -9.55 4.08 1.68
CA TYR A 36 -10.42 5.24 1.61
C TYR A 36 -11.53 5.14 2.64
N PHE A 37 -12.02 6.28 3.12
CA PHE A 37 -13.20 6.31 3.99
C PHE A 37 -14.11 7.48 3.64
N ASN A 38 -15.41 7.32 3.85
CA ASN A 38 -16.36 8.42 3.81
C ASN A 38 -16.20 9.26 5.10
N GLU A 39 -16.09 10.58 4.99
CA GLU A 39 -15.84 11.45 6.15
C GLU A 39 -17.04 11.59 7.09
N ASP A 40 -18.25 11.45 6.57
CA ASP A 40 -19.51 11.58 7.32
C ASP A 40 -19.94 10.23 7.93
N THR A 41 -19.92 9.17 7.13
CA THR A 41 -20.43 7.84 7.53
C THR A 41 -19.35 6.93 8.13
N LEU A 42 -18.06 7.26 7.92
CA LEU A 42 -16.90 6.42 8.26
C LEU A 42 -16.89 5.05 7.57
N GLU A 43 -17.73 4.85 6.56
CA GLU A 43 -17.68 3.65 5.72
C GLU A 43 -16.33 3.55 5.02
N LEU A 44 -15.74 2.35 5.06
CA LEU A 44 -14.43 2.09 4.47
C LEU A 44 -14.58 1.61 3.02
N GLY A 45 -13.73 2.12 2.15
CA GLY A 45 -13.67 1.74 0.74
C GLY A 45 -13.59 2.96 -0.18
N PRO A 46 -13.03 2.79 -1.39
CA PRO A 46 -12.33 1.61 -1.88
C PRO A 46 -10.97 1.39 -1.20
N PHE A 47 -10.41 0.19 -1.33
CA PHE A 47 -9.08 -0.13 -0.81
C PHE A 47 -8.07 -0.20 -1.97
N LEU A 48 -6.85 0.25 -1.69
CA LEU A 48 -5.75 0.19 -2.65
C LEU A 48 -4.63 -0.65 -2.05
N PHE A 49 -4.21 -1.67 -2.79
CA PHE A 49 -3.20 -2.62 -2.37
C PHE A 49 -1.96 -2.57 -3.26
N PHE A 50 -0.78 -2.56 -2.64
CA PHE A 50 0.48 -2.74 -3.33
C PHE A 50 1.34 -3.77 -2.58
N GLY A 51 1.64 -4.88 -3.24
CA GLY A 51 2.45 -5.96 -2.69
C GLY A 51 2.33 -7.22 -3.53
N SER A 52 3.11 -8.24 -3.15
CA SER A 52 3.11 -9.56 -3.79
C SER A 52 2.31 -10.59 -2.98
N LEU A 53 2.29 -11.83 -3.46
CA LEU A 53 1.65 -12.95 -2.77
C LEU A 53 2.20 -13.13 -1.34
N PRO A 54 1.42 -13.76 -0.43
CA PRO A 54 1.94 -14.15 0.88
C PRO A 54 3.22 -14.98 0.75
N GLY A 55 4.25 -14.65 1.53
CA GLY A 55 5.57 -15.27 1.43
C GLY A 55 6.53 -14.58 0.46
N GLU A 56 6.04 -13.85 -0.54
CA GLU A 56 6.90 -13.19 -1.53
C GLU A 56 7.38 -11.81 -1.09
N LYS A 57 8.48 -11.35 -1.71
CA LYS A 57 8.99 -9.99 -1.53
C LYS A 57 8.15 -9.00 -2.33
N LEU A 58 8.07 -7.77 -1.82
CA LEU A 58 7.44 -6.63 -2.49
C LEU A 58 8.11 -6.39 -3.87
N PRO A 59 7.37 -5.92 -4.90
CA PRO A 59 8.01 -5.46 -6.13
C PRO A 59 9.03 -4.34 -5.84
N SER A 60 10.07 -4.22 -6.67
CA SER A 60 11.08 -3.17 -6.49
C SER A 60 10.45 -1.77 -6.57
N LEU A 61 11.00 -0.86 -5.77
CA LEU A 61 10.63 0.56 -5.73
C LEU A 61 11.75 1.45 -6.28
N ASP A 62 12.78 0.87 -6.90
CA ASP A 62 13.99 1.60 -7.30
C ASP A 62 13.72 2.63 -8.41
N GLU A 63 12.74 2.35 -9.27
CA GLU A 63 12.30 3.25 -10.34
C GLU A 63 11.46 4.44 -9.82
N LEU A 64 11.05 4.40 -8.54
CA LEU A 64 10.22 5.45 -7.97
C LEU A 64 11.05 6.63 -7.50
N LYS A 65 10.44 7.81 -7.57
CA LYS A 65 11.06 9.07 -7.11
C LYS A 65 11.37 9.01 -5.61
N VAL A 66 12.53 9.52 -5.21
CA VAL A 66 12.87 9.75 -3.80
C VAL A 66 12.00 10.89 -3.25
N ALA A 67 11.38 10.67 -2.09
CA ALA A 67 10.55 11.71 -1.48
C ALA A 67 11.42 12.82 -0.88
N LYS A 68 10.91 14.06 -0.87
CA LYS A 68 11.56 15.20 -0.20
C LYS A 68 10.93 15.52 1.15
N HIS A 69 11.68 16.20 2.00
CA HIS A 69 11.15 16.81 3.22
C HIS A 69 10.05 17.84 2.90
N THR A 70 9.01 17.91 3.74
CA THR A 70 7.90 18.84 3.52
C THR A 70 8.32 20.28 3.80
N LYS A 71 9.11 20.48 4.87
CA LYS A 71 9.70 21.77 5.27
C LYS A 71 11.10 21.89 4.67
N GLY A 72 11.42 23.08 4.14
CA GLY A 72 12.77 23.41 3.71
C GLY A 72 13.65 23.80 4.90
N ASP A 73 14.96 23.86 4.69
CA ASP A 73 15.89 24.48 5.64
C ASP A 73 15.74 26.00 5.68
N GLN A 74 16.66 26.70 6.35
CA GLN A 74 16.64 28.16 6.46
C GLN A 74 16.71 28.86 5.09
N GLY A 75 17.27 28.22 4.06
CA GLY A 75 17.32 28.72 2.68
C GLY A 75 16.14 28.24 1.82
N GLY A 76 15.18 27.51 2.39
CA GLY A 76 14.03 26.96 1.67
C GLY A 76 14.33 25.68 0.89
N PHE A 77 15.54 25.12 0.98
CA PHE A 77 15.91 23.90 0.28
C PHE A 77 15.26 22.67 0.94
N LYS A 78 14.60 21.82 0.13
CA LYS A 78 13.94 20.59 0.60
C LYS A 78 14.78 19.38 0.26
N ALA A 79 15.54 18.91 1.25
CA ALA A 79 16.40 17.73 1.11
C ALA A 79 15.61 16.45 0.79
N GLU A 80 16.27 15.52 0.12
CA GLU A 80 15.74 14.20 -0.16
C GLU A 80 15.72 13.31 1.09
N ARG A 81 14.78 12.36 1.11
CA ARG A 81 14.63 11.32 2.12
C ARG A 81 14.98 10.00 1.45
N PRO A 82 16.26 9.59 1.39
CA PRO A 82 16.73 8.47 0.56
C PRO A 82 16.05 7.13 0.89
N ASN A 83 15.50 6.99 2.10
CA ASN A 83 14.78 5.79 2.54
C ASN A 83 13.28 5.83 2.26
N ILE A 84 12.79 6.81 1.49
CA ILE A 84 11.38 6.97 1.19
C ILE A 84 11.18 7.18 -0.31
N ARG A 85 10.29 6.37 -0.88
CA ARG A 85 9.86 6.44 -2.27
C ARG A 85 8.45 7.00 -2.37
N VAL A 86 8.15 7.67 -3.47
CA VAL A 86 6.82 8.15 -3.81
C VAL A 86 6.14 7.12 -4.70
N LEU A 87 5.20 6.36 -4.13
CA LEU A 87 4.40 5.36 -4.82
C LEU A 87 3.11 6.00 -5.36
N PRO A 88 2.97 6.20 -6.69
CA PRO A 88 1.79 6.84 -7.26
C PRO A 88 0.55 5.93 -7.20
N LYS A 89 -0.64 6.51 -7.17
CA LYS A 89 -1.92 5.79 -7.06
C LYS A 89 -2.10 4.72 -8.14
N GLY A 90 -1.62 4.97 -9.36
CA GLY A 90 -1.73 4.02 -10.48
C GLY A 90 -0.92 2.72 -10.33
N TRP A 91 -0.03 2.63 -9.33
CA TRP A 91 0.70 1.40 -9.03
C TRP A 91 -0.07 0.47 -8.09
N PHE A 92 -1.16 0.95 -7.48
CA PHE A 92 -1.97 0.14 -6.59
C PHE A 92 -3.00 -0.65 -7.37
N LYS A 93 -3.21 -1.91 -6.96
CA LYS A 93 -4.40 -2.68 -7.33
C LYS A 93 -5.59 -2.15 -6.53
N ASN A 94 -6.69 -1.85 -7.20
CA ASN A 94 -7.96 -1.55 -6.55
C ASN A 94 -8.60 -2.87 -6.08
N ILE A 95 -9.00 -2.93 -4.81
CA ILE A 95 -9.75 -4.04 -4.24
C ILE A 95 -11.00 -3.49 -3.54
N SER A 96 -12.12 -4.17 -3.76
CA SER A 96 -13.44 -3.59 -3.57
C SER A 96 -14.04 -3.86 -2.18
N SER A 97 -13.52 -4.89 -1.48
CA SER A 97 -14.07 -5.37 -0.22
C SER A 97 -12.99 -5.69 0.81
N ILE A 98 -13.40 -5.80 2.07
CA ILE A 98 -12.52 -6.23 3.15
C ILE A 98 -12.08 -7.70 2.99
N ASP A 99 -12.91 -8.52 2.35
CA ASP A 99 -12.58 -9.93 2.07
C ASP A 99 -11.44 -10.02 1.05
N GLU A 100 -11.46 -9.21 -0.01
CA GLU A 100 -10.34 -9.14 -0.96
C GLU A 100 -9.05 -8.62 -0.29
N VAL A 101 -9.16 -7.71 0.69
CA VAL A 101 -8.02 -7.27 1.50
C VAL A 101 -7.46 -8.43 2.31
N TYR A 102 -8.34 -9.22 2.94
CA TYR A 102 -7.96 -10.40 3.71
C TYR A 102 -7.23 -11.43 2.82
N GLU A 103 -7.78 -11.74 1.65
CA GLU A 103 -7.16 -12.64 0.69
C GLU A 103 -5.80 -12.13 0.19
N ALA A 104 -5.68 -10.82 -0.09
CA ALA A 104 -4.40 -10.23 -0.48
C ALA A 104 -3.35 -10.35 0.65
N LEU A 105 -3.78 -10.24 1.90
CA LEU A 105 -2.91 -10.35 3.06
C LEU A 105 -2.53 -11.79 3.41
N PHE A 106 -3.44 -12.75 3.29
CA PHE A 106 -3.25 -14.08 3.88
C PHE A 106 -3.43 -15.24 2.90
N GLY A 107 -3.86 -14.96 1.67
CA GLY A 107 -4.25 -15.97 0.68
C GLY A 107 -5.70 -16.39 0.84
N ALA A 108 -6.20 -17.14 -0.14
CA ALA A 108 -7.56 -17.68 -0.08
C ALA A 108 -7.71 -18.66 1.10
N PRO A 109 -8.86 -18.67 1.80
CA PRO A 109 -9.13 -19.67 2.82
C PRO A 109 -9.08 -21.08 2.22
N LEU A 110 -8.53 -22.05 2.97
CA LEU A 110 -8.35 -23.45 2.57
C LEU A 110 -9.64 -24.17 2.12
N ASN A 111 -10.81 -23.58 2.35
CA ASN A 111 -12.11 -24.16 2.03
C ASN A 111 -12.46 -24.17 0.53
N CYS A 112 -11.70 -23.49 -0.34
CA CYS A 112 -11.92 -23.51 -1.79
C CYS A 112 -11.22 -24.68 -2.54
N LEU A 113 -10.47 -25.55 -1.84
CA LEU A 113 -9.73 -26.65 -2.49
C LEU A 113 -10.49 -27.98 -2.60
N HIS A 114 -11.76 -28.06 -2.18
CA HIS A 114 -12.52 -29.32 -2.16
C HIS A 114 -13.50 -29.57 -3.31
N ASN A 115 -13.62 -28.68 -4.32
CA ASN A 115 -14.59 -28.91 -5.40
C ASN A 115 -14.02 -28.80 -6.82
N THR A 116 -12.93 -29.52 -7.10
CA THR A 116 -12.59 -29.83 -8.51
C THR A 116 -11.90 -31.20 -8.61
N ARG A 117 -12.67 -32.28 -8.45
CA ARG A 117 -12.44 -33.59 -9.10
C ARG A 117 -13.79 -34.32 -9.22
N VAL A 118 -14.42 -34.21 -10.38
CA VAL A 118 -15.31 -35.25 -10.94
C VAL A 118 -14.46 -36.02 -11.94
#